data_AF-A0A2S9KJE3-F1
#
_entry.id   AF-A0A2S9KJE3-F1
#
_cell.length_a   1.000
_cell.length_b   1.000
_cell.length_c   1.000
_cell.angle_alpha   90.00
_cell.angle_beta   90.00
_cell.angle_gamma   90.00
#
_symmetry.space_group_name_H-M   'P 1'
#
loop_
_entity.id
_entity.type
_entity.pdbx_description
1 polymer ?
#
loop_
_entity_poly.entity_id
_entity_poly.type
_entity_poly.pdbx_seq_one_letter_code
_entity_poly.pdbx_strand_id
1 'polypeptide(L)'
;MSDSTVIHPGVADILPPAQPLAELLASLVLDYARRDGRLSLNDWLADTLTQRAGVDRAAALDTASQLLVYLEDSHSLRQDLRQHLDKGKSRSSWIARQVEQIARNTQSAPAEVAALGELLTGKALVSGEPVTLPDWNEMSRIALAKGIEQQNLLQVASDVVADGARQWAGQSISGLLKDHPDSARLAQQFIAGELDLGSRAGLQATLAAGTEIAVRRGLLGPELKRALDDGVLIPAWFAHQTFIGTENASLLHAAGTGQLDPAEALDQMVDVATAAVTQTTREVCERVGGQIGQAIALKVPVVGAFLAPVASQVGEMVGTAVGVVAGSVAGAAIKKGVEVVTKVATKVVSGVTKAAQKVASLLSFGLLA
;
A
#
# COMPACT_ATOMS: atom_id res chain seq x y z
N MET A 1 -48.24 4.12 -1.77
CA MET A 1 -47.13 3.92 -0.82
C MET A 1 -46.15 3.02 -1.54
N SER A 2 -45.16 3.63 -2.19
CA SER A 2 -44.23 2.94 -3.07
C SER A 2 -42.96 2.63 -2.31
N ASP A 3 -42.62 1.35 -2.35
CA ASP A 3 -41.40 0.75 -1.86
C ASP A 3 -40.23 1.25 -2.71
N SER A 4 -39.26 1.93 -2.09
CA SER A 4 -38.02 2.36 -2.75
C SER A 4 -36.88 1.53 -2.18
N THR A 5 -36.61 0.41 -2.84
CA THR A 5 -35.40 -0.37 -2.72
C THR A 5 -34.20 0.53 -3.01
N VAL A 6 -33.46 0.90 -1.97
CA VAL A 6 -32.19 1.61 -2.11
C VAL A 6 -31.19 0.62 -2.72
N ILE A 7 -30.95 0.78 -4.01
CA ILE A 7 -29.85 0.12 -4.71
C ILE A 7 -28.57 0.81 -4.21
N HIS A 8 -27.77 0.11 -3.41
CA HIS A 8 -26.39 0.51 -3.16
C HIS A 8 -25.62 0.41 -4.49
N PRO A 9 -25.04 1.50 -5.03
CA PRO A 9 -24.16 1.37 -6.18
C PRO A 9 -22.98 0.47 -5.80
N GLY A 10 -22.68 -0.50 -6.64
CA GLY A 10 -21.59 -1.43 -6.42
C GLY A 10 -20.25 -0.71 -6.37
N VAL A 11 -19.34 -1.25 -5.56
CA VAL A 11 -17.94 -0.79 -5.36
C VAL A 11 -17.13 -0.67 -6.67
N ALA A 12 -17.67 -1.12 -7.81
CA ALA A 12 -17.09 -1.04 -9.14
C ALA A 12 -17.31 0.30 -9.87
N ASP A 13 -18.14 1.23 -9.37
CA ASP A 13 -18.54 2.45 -10.10
C ASP A 13 -17.77 3.73 -9.73
N ILE A 14 -16.67 3.65 -8.97
CA ILE A 14 -16.01 4.85 -8.38
C ILE A 14 -14.80 5.35 -9.17
N LEU A 15 -14.24 4.59 -10.12
CA LEU A 15 -13.06 5.02 -10.88
C LEU A 15 -13.31 5.11 -12.41
N PRO A 16 -12.82 6.17 -13.08
CA PRO A 16 -12.86 6.30 -14.55
C PRO A 16 -12.07 5.16 -15.24
N PRO A 17 -12.20 4.95 -16.56
CA PRO A 17 -11.54 3.85 -17.27
C PRO A 17 -10.03 3.84 -16.99
N ALA A 18 -9.46 2.69 -16.65
CA ALA A 18 -8.06 2.54 -16.21
C ALA A 18 -6.99 2.92 -17.26
N GLN A 19 -7.41 3.06 -18.53
CA GLN A 19 -6.51 3.20 -19.68
C GLN A 19 -5.68 4.51 -19.68
N PRO A 20 -6.25 5.71 -19.43
CA PRO A 20 -5.47 6.95 -19.40
C PRO A 20 -4.45 7.00 -18.26
N LEU A 21 -4.74 6.36 -17.12
CA LEU A 21 -3.77 6.22 -16.03
C LEU A 21 -2.64 5.27 -16.45
N ALA A 22 -2.97 4.10 -16.98
CA ALA A 22 -1.98 3.12 -17.39
C ALA A 22 -1.05 3.67 -18.49
N GLU A 23 -1.59 4.43 -19.46
CA GLU A 23 -0.81 5.13 -20.47
C GLU A 23 0.10 6.21 -19.87
N LEU A 24 -0.40 7.01 -18.92
CA LEU A 24 0.41 8.01 -18.21
C LEU A 24 1.56 7.34 -17.45
N LEU A 25 1.27 6.31 -16.65
CA LEU A 25 2.28 5.60 -15.87
C LEU A 25 3.31 4.92 -16.78
N ALA A 26 2.88 4.28 -17.88
CA ALA A 26 3.79 3.71 -18.87
C ALA A 26 4.71 4.76 -19.50
N SER A 27 4.18 5.94 -19.83
CA SER A 27 4.99 7.05 -20.37
C SER A 27 6.03 7.55 -19.37
N LEU A 28 5.73 7.53 -18.07
CA LEU A 28 6.66 7.96 -17.02
C LEU A 28 7.76 6.93 -16.77
N VAL A 29 7.44 5.64 -16.82
CA VAL A 29 8.46 4.57 -16.77
C VAL A 29 9.42 4.71 -17.96
N LEU A 30 8.91 5.07 -19.14
CA LEU A 30 9.74 5.35 -20.31
C LEU A 30 10.65 6.56 -20.11
N ASP A 31 10.11 7.67 -19.63
CA ASP A 31 10.91 8.87 -19.38
C ASP A 31 11.99 8.60 -18.32
N TYR A 32 11.66 7.85 -17.27
CA TYR A 32 12.64 7.42 -16.27
C TYR A 32 13.74 6.56 -16.87
N ALA A 33 13.41 5.61 -17.76
CA ALA A 33 14.40 4.78 -18.45
C ALA A 33 15.32 5.61 -19.37
N ARG A 34 14.85 6.76 -19.88
CA ARG A 34 15.60 7.66 -20.78
C ARG A 34 16.28 8.84 -20.10
N ARG A 35 16.13 8.99 -18.78
CA ARG A 35 16.63 10.16 -18.05
C ARG A 35 18.15 10.29 -18.22
N ASP A 36 18.64 11.53 -18.22
CA ASP A 36 20.07 11.80 -18.11
C ASP A 36 20.53 11.43 -16.70
N GLY A 37 21.36 10.38 -16.59
CA GLY A 37 21.91 9.92 -15.32
C GLY A 37 22.82 10.92 -14.60
N ARG A 38 23.15 12.06 -15.22
CA ARG A 38 23.85 13.18 -14.59
C ARG A 38 22.93 14.04 -13.71
N LEU A 39 21.63 14.05 -14.00
CA LEU A 39 20.64 14.75 -13.18
C LEU A 39 20.32 13.89 -11.96
N SER A 40 20.24 14.51 -10.78
CA SER A 40 19.80 13.79 -9.58
C SER A 40 18.37 13.29 -9.80
N LEU A 41 18.05 12.12 -9.23
CA LEU A 41 16.69 11.58 -9.37
C LEU A 41 15.64 12.51 -8.76
N ASN A 42 15.99 13.18 -7.65
CA ASN A 42 15.13 14.16 -7.00
C ASN A 42 14.82 15.35 -7.92
N ASP A 43 15.84 15.89 -8.60
CA ASP A 43 15.65 16.99 -9.55
C ASP A 43 14.83 16.57 -10.77
N TRP A 44 15.11 15.40 -11.32
CA TRP A 44 14.37 14.86 -12.45
C TRP A 44 12.88 14.65 -12.12
N LEU A 45 12.58 14.09 -10.95
CA LEU A 45 11.19 13.91 -10.48
C LEU A 45 10.49 15.25 -10.28
N ALA A 46 11.18 16.22 -9.68
CA ALA A 46 10.63 17.55 -9.47
C ALA A 46 10.35 18.28 -10.79
N ASP A 47 11.26 18.20 -11.76
CA ASP A 47 11.04 18.72 -13.12
C ASP A 47 9.83 18.04 -13.78
N THR A 48 9.69 16.72 -13.60
CA THR A 48 8.55 15.94 -14.11
C THR A 48 7.23 16.42 -13.52
N LEU A 49 7.16 16.63 -12.19
CA LEU A 49 5.98 17.16 -11.50
C LEU A 49 5.63 18.58 -11.96
N THR A 50 6.63 19.45 -12.11
CA THR A 50 6.43 20.82 -12.61
C THR A 50 5.90 20.80 -14.05
N GLN A 51 6.54 20.05 -14.94
CA GLN A 51 6.16 20.02 -16.36
C GLN A 51 4.79 19.36 -16.60
N ARG A 52 4.49 18.27 -15.89
CA ARG A 52 3.30 17.46 -16.15
C ARG A 52 2.09 17.80 -15.29
N ALA A 53 2.29 18.41 -14.13
CA ALA A 53 1.20 18.77 -13.22
C ALA A 53 1.16 20.26 -12.82
N GLY A 54 2.10 21.08 -13.32
CA GLY A 54 2.13 22.51 -13.00
C GLY A 54 2.44 22.80 -11.53
N VAL A 55 3.07 21.85 -10.82
CA VAL A 55 3.48 22.03 -9.42
C VAL A 55 4.66 23.00 -9.38
N ASP A 56 4.61 23.96 -8.46
CA ASP A 56 5.75 24.86 -8.20
C ASP A 56 7.03 24.07 -7.92
N ARG A 57 8.17 24.53 -8.43
CA ARG A 57 9.42 23.74 -8.38
C ARG A 57 9.89 23.45 -6.95
N ALA A 58 9.66 24.36 -6.00
CA ALA A 58 10.03 24.12 -4.60
C ALA A 58 9.13 23.06 -3.96
N ALA A 59 7.82 23.13 -4.19
CA ALA A 59 6.89 22.11 -3.74
C ALA A 59 7.13 20.74 -4.42
N ALA A 60 7.54 20.76 -5.70
CA ALA A 60 7.90 19.56 -6.44
C ALA A 60 9.18 18.90 -5.91
N LEU A 61 10.17 19.67 -5.46
CA LEU A 61 11.37 19.15 -4.77
C LEU A 61 11.03 18.46 -3.47
N ASP A 62 10.21 19.11 -2.65
CA ASP A 62 9.77 18.58 -1.37
C ASP A 62 8.99 17.27 -1.56
N THR A 63 8.07 17.25 -2.53
CA THR A 63 7.31 16.06 -2.91
C THR A 63 8.23 14.93 -3.38
N ALA A 64 9.14 15.21 -4.33
CA ALA A 64 10.07 14.21 -4.85
C ALA A 64 10.96 13.63 -3.74
N SER A 65 11.44 14.46 -2.83
CA SER A 65 12.27 14.04 -1.69
C SER A 65 11.47 13.15 -0.75
N GLN A 66 10.23 13.52 -0.40
CA GLN A 66 9.37 12.71 0.47
C GLN A 66 9.03 11.34 -0.15
N LEU A 67 8.77 11.30 -1.46
CA LEU A 67 8.51 10.04 -2.17
C LEU A 67 9.72 9.11 -2.12
N LEU A 68 10.91 9.63 -2.42
CA LEU A 68 12.15 8.84 -2.41
C LEU A 68 12.48 8.31 -1.02
N VAL A 69 12.46 9.18 -0.01
CA VAL A 69 12.75 8.79 1.38
C VAL A 69 11.77 7.74 1.87
N TYR A 70 10.47 7.93 1.65
CA TYR A 70 9.45 6.96 2.07
C TYR A 70 9.71 5.57 1.47
N LEU A 71 10.05 5.51 0.18
CA LEU A 71 10.24 4.25 -0.53
C LEU A 71 11.54 3.54 -0.13
N GLU A 72 12.64 4.28 0.01
CA GLU A 72 13.91 3.75 0.52
C GLU A 72 13.76 3.21 1.95
N ASP A 73 13.07 3.94 2.82
CA ASP A 73 12.78 3.50 4.18
C ASP A 73 11.86 2.28 4.21
N SER A 74 10.81 2.24 3.37
CA SER A 74 9.89 1.11 3.30
C SER A 74 10.60 -0.18 2.89
N HIS A 75 11.51 -0.10 1.93
CA HIS A 75 12.36 -1.24 1.57
C HIS A 75 13.32 -1.64 2.69
N SER A 76 13.96 -0.67 3.32
CA SER A 76 14.87 -0.91 4.45
C SER A 76 14.15 -1.58 5.61
N LEU A 77 12.92 -1.16 5.91
CA LEU A 77 12.05 -1.77 6.91
C LEU A 77 11.65 -3.20 6.52
N ARG A 78 11.29 -3.44 5.26
CA ARG A 78 10.99 -4.80 4.77
C ARG A 78 12.21 -5.72 4.88
N GLN A 79 13.41 -5.22 4.57
CA GLN A 79 14.65 -5.97 4.72
C GLN A 79 14.98 -6.25 6.19
N ASP A 80 14.85 -5.26 7.08
CA ASP A 80 15.04 -5.45 8.53
C ASP A 80 14.04 -6.45 9.11
N LEU A 81 12.77 -6.41 8.65
CA LEU A 81 11.76 -7.38 9.02
C LEU A 81 12.18 -8.79 8.59
N ARG A 82 12.59 -8.97 7.33
CA ARG A 82 12.98 -10.30 6.85
C ARG A 82 14.19 -10.85 7.59
N GLN A 83 15.22 -10.03 7.81
CA GLN A 83 16.38 -10.43 8.63
C GLN A 83 16.01 -10.78 10.07
N HIS A 84 14.96 -10.17 10.62
CA HIS A 84 14.46 -10.51 11.95
C HIS A 84 13.72 -11.85 11.94
N LEU A 85 12.92 -12.13 10.91
CA LEU A 85 12.25 -13.42 10.72
C LEU A 85 13.26 -14.56 10.48
N ASP A 86 14.30 -14.33 9.68
CA ASP A 86 15.36 -15.32 9.39
C ASP A 86 16.14 -15.73 10.65
N LYS A 87 16.13 -14.90 11.70
CA LYS A 87 16.69 -15.21 13.03
C LYS A 87 15.72 -16.04 13.89
N GLY A 88 14.62 -16.53 13.34
CA GLY A 88 13.58 -17.28 14.05
C GLY A 88 12.70 -16.44 14.98
N LYS A 89 12.74 -15.11 14.86
CA LYS A 89 11.91 -14.20 15.67
C LYS A 89 10.58 -13.93 14.97
N SER A 90 9.56 -13.52 15.73
CA SER A 90 8.23 -13.26 15.17
C SER A 90 8.08 -11.84 14.61
N ARG A 91 7.20 -11.67 13.61
CA ARG A 91 6.79 -10.36 13.08
C ARG A 91 6.19 -9.47 14.17
N SER A 92 5.37 -10.02 15.06
CA SER A 92 4.89 -9.31 16.26
C SER A 92 6.04 -8.72 17.11
N SER A 93 7.12 -9.47 17.36
CA SER A 93 8.26 -8.93 18.13
C SER A 93 9.03 -7.84 17.37
N TRP A 94 8.99 -7.87 16.04
CA TRP A 94 9.53 -6.81 15.19
C TRP A 94 8.68 -5.54 15.26
N ILE A 95 7.36 -5.66 15.09
CA ILE A 95 6.40 -4.55 15.16
C ILE A 95 6.51 -3.85 16.52
N ALA A 96 6.54 -4.63 17.61
CA ALA A 96 6.73 -4.12 18.97
C ALA A 96 7.98 -3.24 19.10
N ARG A 97 9.10 -3.66 18.50
CA ARG A 97 10.35 -2.89 18.49
C ARG A 97 10.23 -1.60 17.68
N GLN A 98 9.57 -1.64 16.53
CA GLN A 98 9.38 -0.46 15.67
C GLN A 98 8.47 0.58 16.34
N VAL A 99 7.38 0.15 16.97
CA VAL A 99 6.49 1.01 17.75
C VAL A 99 7.28 1.80 18.80
N GLU A 100 8.13 1.13 19.57
CA GLU A 100 8.94 1.80 20.58
C GLU A 100 9.96 2.76 19.98
N GLN A 101 10.55 2.41 18.84
CA GLN A 101 11.49 3.28 18.15
C GLN A 101 10.82 4.54 17.64
N ILE A 102 9.65 4.42 17.00
CA ILE A 102 8.84 5.55 16.54
C ILE A 102 8.47 6.41 17.75
N ALA A 103 7.91 5.82 18.80
CA ALA A 103 7.52 6.52 20.02
C ALA A 103 8.67 7.33 20.64
N ARG A 104 9.88 6.74 20.71
CA ARG A 104 11.08 7.44 21.18
C ARG A 104 11.47 8.60 20.27
N ASN A 105 11.44 8.41 18.96
CA ASN A 105 11.86 9.42 17.99
C ASN A 105 10.88 10.59 17.92
N THR A 106 9.58 10.32 18.04
CA THR A 106 8.51 11.33 17.90
C THR A 106 8.02 11.85 19.25
N GLN A 107 8.57 11.36 20.37
CA GLN A 107 8.12 11.67 21.73
C GLN A 107 6.64 11.35 21.97
N SER A 108 6.09 10.37 21.23
CA SER A 108 4.73 9.87 21.40
C SER A 108 4.66 8.79 22.47
N ALA A 109 3.49 8.57 23.08
CA ALA A 109 3.32 7.38 23.88
C ALA A 109 3.28 6.13 22.97
N PRO A 110 3.98 5.03 23.31
CA PRO A 110 3.98 3.81 22.49
C PRO A 110 2.59 3.26 22.17
N ALA A 111 1.65 3.39 23.12
CA ALA A 111 0.27 2.97 22.92
C ALA A 111 -0.43 3.81 21.82
N GLU A 112 -0.11 5.10 21.69
CA GLU A 112 -0.70 5.95 20.65
C GLU A 112 -0.14 5.62 19.26
N VAL A 113 1.18 5.40 19.16
CA VAL A 113 1.84 4.96 17.92
C VAL A 113 1.21 3.66 17.42
N ALA A 114 0.99 2.73 18.33
CA ALA A 114 0.47 1.44 17.96
C ALA A 114 -1.05 1.45 17.68
N ALA A 115 -1.82 2.31 18.36
CA ALA A 115 -3.22 2.57 18.02
C ALA A 115 -3.37 3.17 16.62
N LEU A 116 -2.49 4.09 16.24
CA LEU A 116 -2.42 4.62 14.89
C LEU A 116 -2.06 3.53 13.87
N GLY A 117 -1.09 2.68 14.20
CA GLY A 117 -0.73 1.52 13.37
C GLY A 117 -1.94 0.60 13.13
N GLU A 118 -2.66 0.19 14.17
CA GLU A 118 -3.89 -0.61 14.01
C GLU A 118 -4.95 0.11 13.17
N LEU A 119 -5.13 1.41 13.38
CA LEU A 119 -6.09 2.19 12.63
C LEU A 119 -5.75 2.17 11.14
N LEU A 120 -4.47 2.41 10.78
CA LEU A 120 -3.95 2.37 9.41
C LEU A 120 -4.12 1.00 8.71
N THR A 121 -4.31 -0.07 9.47
CA THR A 121 -4.65 -1.41 8.94
C THR A 121 -6.14 -1.63 8.70
N GLY A 122 -6.98 -0.60 8.85
CA GLY A 122 -8.42 -0.68 8.61
C GLY A 122 -9.27 -1.01 9.84
N LYS A 123 -8.69 -1.03 11.05
CA LYS A 123 -9.48 -1.21 12.28
C LYS A 123 -10.33 0.05 12.52
N ALA A 124 -11.65 -0.07 12.34
CA ALA A 124 -12.57 1.03 12.56
C ALA A 124 -12.50 1.52 14.02
N LEU A 125 -12.42 2.84 14.20
CA LEU A 125 -12.68 3.45 15.50
C LEU A 125 -14.13 3.18 15.87
N VAL A 126 -14.39 2.56 17.01
CA VAL A 126 -15.72 2.59 17.61
C VAL A 126 -15.99 4.05 17.97
N SER A 127 -16.85 4.71 17.21
CA SER A 127 -17.11 6.14 17.35
C SER A 127 -17.68 6.44 18.73
N GLY A 128 -17.00 7.29 19.50
CA GLY A 128 -17.53 7.87 20.74
C GLY A 128 -17.00 7.27 22.04
N GLU A 129 -16.19 6.22 22.00
CA GLU A 129 -15.44 5.78 23.19
C GLU A 129 -14.07 6.48 23.22
N PRO A 130 -13.67 7.08 24.36
CA PRO A 130 -12.29 7.50 24.53
C PRO A 130 -11.40 6.28 24.29
N VAL A 131 -10.36 6.43 23.47
CA VAL A 131 -9.32 5.40 23.33
C VAL A 131 -8.70 5.22 24.70
N THR A 132 -9.18 4.23 25.46
CA THR A 132 -8.57 3.81 26.71
C THR A 132 -7.28 3.09 26.33
N LEU A 133 -6.19 3.85 26.33
CA LEU A 133 -4.87 3.33 26.06
C LEU A 133 -4.57 2.26 27.12
N PRO A 134 -4.33 0.99 26.73
CA PRO A 134 -3.93 -0.05 27.68
C PRO A 134 -2.63 0.37 28.38
N ASP A 135 -2.45 -0.04 29.63
CA ASP A 135 -1.15 0.06 30.30
C ASP A 135 -0.08 -0.59 29.41
N TRP A 136 0.90 0.20 28.99
CA TRP A 136 1.95 -0.25 28.07
C TRP A 136 2.98 -1.07 28.83
N ASN A 137 2.91 -2.39 28.70
CA ASN A 137 3.82 -3.37 29.28
C ASN A 137 4.15 -4.46 28.25
N GLU A 138 5.03 -5.40 28.60
CA GLU A 138 5.47 -6.43 27.66
C GLU A 138 4.31 -7.27 27.09
N MET A 139 3.32 -7.62 27.91
CA MET A 139 2.18 -8.42 27.48
C MET A 139 1.25 -7.64 26.55
N SER A 140 0.91 -6.40 26.88
CA SER A 140 0.05 -5.55 26.04
C SER A 140 0.74 -5.20 24.72
N ARG A 141 2.05 -4.95 24.74
CA ARG A 141 2.87 -4.74 23.54
C ARG A 141 2.85 -5.94 22.59
N ILE A 142 3.06 -7.15 23.10
CA ILE A 142 3.03 -8.37 22.28
C ILE A 142 1.61 -8.63 21.76
N ALA A 143 0.58 -8.46 22.58
CA ALA A 143 -0.80 -8.66 22.18
C ALA A 143 -1.22 -7.70 21.06
N LEU A 144 -0.84 -6.43 21.18
CA LEU A 144 -1.14 -5.40 20.17
C LEU A 144 -0.38 -5.64 18.88
N ALA A 145 0.91 -5.98 18.97
CA ALA A 145 1.70 -6.31 17.79
C ALA A 145 1.16 -7.55 17.05
N LYS A 146 0.65 -8.54 17.78
CA LYS A 146 -0.11 -9.67 17.20
C LYS A 146 -1.40 -9.22 16.54
N GLY A 147 -2.10 -8.25 17.13
CA GLY A 147 -3.28 -7.62 16.55
C GLY A 147 -2.98 -6.99 15.18
N ILE A 148 -1.95 -6.15 15.10
CA ILE A 148 -1.49 -5.53 13.84
C ILE A 148 -1.11 -6.60 12.82
N GLU A 149 -0.33 -7.61 13.22
CA GLU A 149 0.05 -8.72 12.35
C GLU A 149 -1.16 -9.48 11.79
N GLN A 150 -2.15 -9.79 12.64
CA GLN A 150 -3.38 -10.47 12.24
C GLN A 150 -4.23 -9.62 11.29
N GLN A 151 -4.31 -8.30 11.52
CA GLN A 151 -5.04 -7.40 10.64
C GLN A 151 -4.37 -7.26 9.28
N ASN A 152 -3.04 -7.11 9.24
CA ASN A 152 -2.28 -7.11 7.98
C ASN A 152 -2.52 -8.41 7.19
N LEU A 153 -2.48 -9.56 7.86
CA LEU A 153 -2.77 -10.84 7.22
C LEU A 153 -4.19 -10.90 6.64
N LEU A 154 -5.20 -10.49 7.42
CA LEU A 154 -6.58 -10.51 6.97
C LEU A 154 -6.84 -9.53 5.82
N GLN A 155 -6.28 -8.32 5.91
CA GLN A 155 -6.43 -7.28 4.89
C GLN A 155 -5.79 -7.74 3.57
N VAL A 156 -4.52 -8.16 3.61
CA VAL A 156 -3.80 -8.66 2.42
C VAL A 156 -4.51 -9.86 1.81
N ALA A 157 -4.98 -10.81 2.63
CA ALA A 157 -5.72 -11.96 2.11
C ALA A 157 -7.06 -11.54 1.47
N SER A 158 -7.76 -10.57 2.06
CA SER A 158 -9.03 -10.06 1.52
C SER A 158 -8.82 -9.31 0.21
N ASP A 159 -7.77 -8.50 0.12
CA ASP A 159 -7.39 -7.78 -1.10
C ASP A 159 -7.05 -8.75 -2.23
N VAL A 160 -6.25 -9.78 -1.98
CA VAL A 160 -5.94 -10.82 -2.98
C VAL A 160 -7.19 -11.60 -3.44
N VAL A 161 -8.14 -11.85 -2.53
CA VAL A 161 -9.41 -12.49 -2.91
C VAL A 161 -10.26 -11.55 -3.77
N ALA A 162 -10.35 -10.28 -3.41
CA ALA A 162 -11.06 -9.27 -4.19
C ALA A 162 -10.42 -9.11 -5.58
N ASP A 163 -9.10 -9.10 -5.66
CA ASP A 163 -8.35 -8.96 -6.92
C ASP A 163 -8.47 -10.20 -7.80
N GLY A 164 -8.51 -11.41 -7.21
CA GLY A 164 -8.82 -12.64 -7.96
C GLY A 164 -10.24 -12.68 -8.51
N ALA A 165 -11.17 -11.95 -7.88
CA ALA A 165 -12.52 -11.72 -8.40
C ALA A 165 -12.56 -10.60 -9.45
N ARG A 166 -11.61 -9.65 -9.43
CA ARG A 166 -11.45 -8.62 -10.45
C ARG A 166 -10.75 -9.19 -11.68
N GLN A 167 -11.27 -8.88 -12.86
CA GLN A 167 -10.52 -9.13 -14.09
C GLN A 167 -9.48 -8.02 -14.24
N TRP A 168 -8.21 -8.36 -14.04
CA TRP A 168 -7.11 -7.52 -14.49
C TRP A 168 -7.29 -7.29 -15.98
N ALA A 169 -7.65 -6.06 -16.34
CA ALA A 169 -7.93 -5.72 -17.72
C ALA A 169 -6.63 -5.92 -18.49
N GLY A 170 -6.58 -7.02 -19.26
CA GLY A 170 -5.50 -7.36 -20.18
C GLY A 170 -5.41 -6.39 -21.35
N GLN A 171 -5.59 -5.10 -21.12
CA GLN A 171 -5.34 -4.07 -22.10
C GLN A 171 -3.84 -3.91 -22.21
N SER A 172 -3.32 -4.57 -23.24
CA SER A 172 -1.93 -4.41 -23.63
C SER A 172 -1.76 -2.98 -24.14
N ILE A 173 -0.95 -2.15 -23.47
CA ILE A 173 -0.48 -0.85 -24.01
C ILE A 173 0.59 -1.11 -25.10
N SER A 174 0.42 -2.20 -25.86
CA SER A 174 1.41 -2.83 -26.72
C SER A 174 1.87 -1.92 -27.86
N GLY A 175 1.05 -0.95 -28.28
CA GLY A 175 1.47 0.07 -29.25
C GLY A 175 2.56 0.99 -28.70
N LEU A 176 2.36 1.55 -27.49
CA LEU A 176 3.33 2.42 -26.80
C LEU A 176 4.61 1.67 -26.42
N LEU A 177 4.51 0.38 -26.07
CA LEU A 177 5.66 -0.39 -25.57
C LEU A 177 6.46 -1.08 -26.69
N LYS A 178 5.85 -1.38 -27.85
CA LYS A 178 6.54 -2.02 -28.98
C LYS A 178 7.72 -1.19 -29.50
N ASP A 179 7.63 0.13 -29.41
CA ASP A 179 8.66 1.03 -29.92
C ASP A 179 9.76 1.34 -28.89
N HIS A 180 9.65 0.82 -27.66
CA HIS A 180 10.43 1.25 -26.51
C HIS A 180 10.93 0.06 -25.65
N PRO A 181 11.92 -0.71 -26.13
CA PRO A 181 12.39 -1.92 -25.45
C PRO A 181 13.01 -1.67 -24.07
N ASP A 182 13.56 -0.47 -23.83
CA ASP A 182 14.21 -0.15 -22.55
C ASP A 182 13.24 -0.03 -21.38
N SER A 183 12.02 0.48 -21.60
CA SER A 183 11.01 0.58 -20.53
C SER A 183 10.46 -0.79 -20.16
N ALA A 184 10.21 -1.64 -21.17
CA ALA A 184 9.79 -3.02 -20.97
C ALA A 184 10.86 -3.81 -20.19
N ARG A 185 12.13 -3.67 -20.57
CA ARG A 185 13.26 -4.32 -19.86
C ARG A 185 13.35 -3.86 -18.41
N LEU A 186 13.24 -2.55 -18.15
CA LEU A 186 13.31 -2.03 -16.80
C LEU A 186 12.15 -2.54 -15.91
N ALA A 187 10.92 -2.57 -16.44
CA ALA A 187 9.77 -3.10 -15.72
C ALA A 187 9.87 -4.62 -15.49
N GLN A 188 10.45 -5.36 -16.44
CA GLN A 188 10.77 -6.78 -16.27
C GLN A 188 11.79 -7.00 -15.16
N GLN A 189 12.89 -6.24 -15.16
CA GLN A 189 13.90 -6.29 -14.10
C GLN A 189 13.30 -5.93 -12.74
N PHE A 190 12.39 -4.96 -12.70
CA PHE A 190 11.65 -4.62 -11.48
C PHE A 190 10.84 -5.83 -10.98
N ILE A 191 9.96 -6.39 -11.83
CA ILE A 191 9.07 -7.50 -11.43
C ILE A 191 9.85 -8.76 -11.08
N ALA A 192 10.97 -9.02 -11.76
CA ALA A 192 11.86 -10.13 -11.48
C ALA A 192 12.72 -9.93 -10.21
N GLY A 193 12.70 -8.74 -9.61
CA GLY A 193 13.50 -8.43 -8.42
C GLY A 193 15.00 -8.24 -8.71
N GLU A 194 15.36 -7.89 -9.94
CA GLU A 194 16.75 -7.76 -10.40
C GLU A 194 17.34 -6.35 -10.22
N LEU A 195 16.49 -5.36 -9.91
CA LEU A 195 16.94 -3.99 -9.68
C LEU A 195 17.57 -3.83 -8.29
N ASP A 196 18.64 -3.04 -8.22
CA ASP A 196 19.18 -2.56 -6.94
C ASP A 196 18.16 -1.68 -6.21
N LEU A 197 18.39 -1.49 -4.90
CA LEU A 197 17.47 -0.77 -4.03
C LEU A 197 17.16 0.65 -4.54
N GLY A 198 18.17 1.40 -4.99
CA GLY A 198 18.00 2.77 -5.46
C GLY A 198 17.23 2.84 -6.77
N SER A 199 17.52 1.94 -7.71
CA SER A 199 16.75 1.84 -8.96
C SER A 199 15.30 1.42 -8.72
N ARG A 200 15.08 0.51 -7.76
CA ARG A 200 13.74 0.02 -7.38
C ARG A 200 12.91 1.12 -6.72
N ALA A 201 13.46 1.77 -5.70
CA ALA A 201 12.83 2.91 -5.03
C ALA A 201 12.59 4.08 -6.00
N GLY A 202 13.54 4.33 -6.91
CA GLY A 202 13.40 5.40 -7.88
C GLY A 202 12.31 5.18 -8.93
N LEU A 203 12.15 3.94 -9.39
CA LEU A 203 11.04 3.58 -10.28
C LEU A 203 9.70 3.69 -9.55
N GLN A 204 9.61 3.25 -8.29
CA GLN A 204 8.43 3.45 -7.47
C GLN A 204 8.12 4.92 -7.22
N ALA A 205 9.13 5.77 -6.97
CA ALA A 205 8.93 7.21 -6.76
C ALA A 205 8.37 7.86 -8.04
N THR A 206 8.83 7.40 -9.20
CA THR A 206 8.30 7.81 -10.51
C THR A 206 6.83 7.44 -10.66
N LEU A 207 6.44 6.22 -10.28
CA LEU A 207 5.05 5.76 -10.35
C LEU A 207 4.15 6.48 -9.33
N ALA A 208 4.67 6.76 -8.14
CA ALA A 208 3.96 7.53 -7.12
C ALA A 208 3.72 8.98 -7.59
N ALA A 209 4.75 9.64 -8.13
CA ALA A 209 4.62 10.96 -8.74
C ALA A 209 3.64 10.93 -9.94
N GLY A 210 3.67 9.88 -10.75
CA GLY A 210 2.73 9.67 -11.84
C GLY A 210 1.27 9.54 -11.39
N THR A 211 1.06 8.86 -10.27
CA THR A 211 -0.25 8.72 -9.63
C THR A 211 -0.73 10.07 -9.10
N GLU A 212 0.14 10.86 -8.48
CA GLU A 212 -0.18 12.23 -8.06
C GLU A 212 -0.54 13.11 -9.27
N ILE A 213 0.24 13.06 -10.36
CA ILE A 213 -0.07 13.77 -11.61
C ILE A 213 -1.45 13.37 -12.13
N ALA A 214 -1.79 12.08 -12.07
CA ALA A 214 -3.10 11.59 -12.47
C ALA A 214 -4.23 12.17 -11.62
N VAL A 215 -4.07 12.20 -10.29
CA VAL A 215 -5.02 12.85 -9.38
C VAL A 215 -5.18 14.33 -9.70
N ARG A 216 -4.08 15.07 -9.87
CA ARG A 216 -4.10 16.52 -10.20
C ARG A 216 -4.84 16.80 -11.51
N ARG A 217 -4.70 15.89 -12.49
CA ARG A 217 -5.39 15.95 -13.79
C ARG A 217 -6.84 15.43 -13.74
N GLY A 218 -7.32 14.98 -12.59
CA GLY A 218 -8.68 14.43 -12.43
C GLY A 218 -8.87 13.04 -13.05
N LEU A 219 -7.79 12.37 -13.45
CA LEU A 219 -7.83 11.03 -14.07
C LEU A 219 -8.23 9.93 -13.09
N LEU A 220 -8.18 10.20 -11.78
CA LEU A 220 -8.60 9.28 -10.72
C LEU A 220 -9.89 9.74 -10.03
N GLY A 221 -10.65 10.62 -10.70
CA GLY A 221 -11.91 11.13 -10.21
C GLY A 221 -11.81 12.41 -9.38
N PRO A 222 -12.93 13.15 -9.27
CA PRO A 222 -12.96 14.46 -8.62
C PRO A 222 -12.78 14.39 -7.09
N GLU A 223 -13.08 13.25 -6.47
CA GLU A 223 -12.95 13.06 -5.03
C GLU A 223 -11.48 13.02 -4.60
N LEU A 224 -10.66 12.21 -5.28
CA LEU A 224 -9.22 12.17 -5.02
C LEU A 224 -8.56 13.51 -5.35
N LYS A 225 -9.00 14.17 -6.44
CA LYS A 225 -8.51 15.50 -6.76
C LYS A 225 -8.81 16.50 -5.64
N ARG A 226 -10.05 16.52 -5.14
CA ARG A 226 -10.45 17.38 -4.01
C ARG A 226 -9.65 17.05 -2.76
N ALA A 227 -9.48 15.77 -2.43
CA ALA A 227 -8.69 15.34 -1.28
C ALA A 227 -7.22 15.79 -1.39
N LEU A 228 -6.63 15.79 -2.58
CA LEU A 228 -5.29 16.35 -2.80
C LEU A 228 -5.28 17.88 -2.62
N ASP A 229 -6.23 18.59 -3.24
CA ASP A 229 -6.32 20.06 -3.17
C ASP A 229 -6.56 20.54 -1.72
N ASP A 230 -7.30 19.76 -0.92
CA ASP A 230 -7.60 20.02 0.50
C ASP A 230 -6.45 19.59 1.44
N GLY A 231 -5.33 19.07 0.91
CA GLY A 231 -4.16 18.65 1.69
C GLY A 231 -4.38 17.34 2.48
N VAL A 232 -5.42 16.58 2.15
CA VAL A 232 -5.71 15.25 2.74
C VAL A 232 -4.74 14.20 2.19
N LEU A 233 -4.52 14.21 0.87
CA LEU A 233 -3.53 13.33 0.23
C LEU A 233 -2.16 13.98 0.31
N ILE A 234 -1.24 13.32 1.00
CA ILE A 234 0.16 13.73 1.13
C ILE A 234 1.06 12.82 0.28
N PRO A 235 2.32 13.23 -0.03
CA PRO A 235 3.24 12.40 -0.82
C PRO A 235 3.38 10.96 -0.30
N ALA A 236 3.44 10.79 1.02
CA ALA A 236 3.50 9.46 1.66
C ALA A 236 2.32 8.54 1.29
N TRP A 237 1.14 9.10 0.99
CA TRP A 237 -0.01 8.30 0.53
C TRP A 237 0.26 7.67 -0.83
N PHE A 238 0.77 8.44 -1.79
CA PHE A 238 1.12 7.94 -3.12
C PHE A 238 2.26 6.92 -3.06
N ALA A 239 3.27 7.19 -2.24
CA ALA A 239 4.39 6.28 -2.02
C ALA A 239 3.94 4.94 -1.40
N HIS A 240 3.07 4.99 -0.38
CA HIS A 240 2.51 3.80 0.26
C HIS A 240 1.75 2.90 -0.71
N GLN A 241 0.79 3.46 -1.46
CA GLN A 241 0.00 2.67 -2.42
C GLN A 241 0.87 2.09 -3.53
N THR A 242 1.85 2.87 -4.00
CA THR A 242 2.80 2.42 -5.03
C THR A 242 3.68 1.29 -4.50
N PHE A 243 4.22 1.41 -3.28
CA PHE A 243 5.04 0.39 -2.67
C PHE A 243 4.28 -0.93 -2.55
N ILE A 244 3.09 -0.93 -1.95
CA ILE A 244 2.27 -2.14 -1.79
C ILE A 244 1.94 -2.75 -3.16
N GLY A 245 1.43 -1.95 -4.10
CA GLY A 245 1.00 -2.43 -5.41
C GLY A 245 2.12 -3.08 -6.22
N THR A 246 3.28 -2.42 -6.27
CA THR A 246 4.41 -2.88 -7.11
C THR A 246 5.19 -4.04 -6.48
N GLU A 247 5.36 -4.05 -5.15
CA GLU A 247 5.99 -5.18 -4.47
C GLU A 247 5.10 -6.43 -4.54
N ASN A 248 3.79 -6.28 -4.30
CA ASN A 248 2.85 -7.39 -4.42
C ASN A 248 2.79 -7.93 -5.85
N ALA A 249 2.84 -7.07 -6.87
CA ALA A 249 2.93 -7.51 -8.27
C ALA A 249 4.18 -8.38 -8.53
N SER A 250 5.33 -8.03 -7.94
CA SER A 250 6.56 -8.82 -8.05
C SER A 250 6.43 -10.19 -7.38
N LEU A 251 5.82 -10.24 -6.18
CA LEU A 251 5.57 -11.49 -5.43
C LEU A 251 4.56 -12.39 -6.15
N LEU A 252 3.50 -11.82 -6.71
CA LEU A 252 2.50 -12.54 -7.50
C LEU A 252 3.12 -13.07 -8.79
N HIS A 253 3.97 -12.29 -9.46
CA HIS A 253 4.74 -12.78 -10.61
C HIS A 253 5.57 -14.01 -10.23
N ALA A 254 6.35 -13.95 -9.15
CA ALA A 254 7.16 -15.07 -8.67
C ALA A 254 6.32 -16.30 -8.32
N ALA A 255 5.13 -16.11 -7.73
CA ALA A 255 4.19 -17.20 -7.47
C ALA A 255 3.64 -17.81 -8.77
N GLY A 256 3.31 -16.99 -9.75
CA GLY A 256 2.77 -17.42 -11.04
C GLY A 256 3.78 -18.17 -11.91
N THR A 257 5.06 -17.77 -11.85
CA THR A 257 6.17 -18.49 -12.51
C THR A 257 6.60 -19.74 -11.75
N GLY A 258 6.16 -19.91 -10.50
CA GLY A 258 6.54 -21.03 -9.63
C GLY A 258 7.91 -20.84 -8.96
N GLN A 259 8.47 -19.63 -8.99
CA GLN A 259 9.70 -19.27 -8.27
C GLN A 259 9.47 -19.11 -6.76
N LEU A 260 8.23 -18.81 -6.36
CA LEU A 260 7.83 -18.63 -4.96
C LEU A 260 6.60 -19.48 -4.66
N ASP A 261 6.58 -20.15 -3.51
CA ASP A 261 5.38 -20.88 -3.08
C ASP A 261 4.21 -19.90 -2.84
N PRO A 262 2.95 -20.22 -3.22
CA PRO A 262 1.82 -19.30 -3.06
C PRO A 262 1.54 -18.89 -1.60
N ALA A 263 1.82 -19.74 -0.62
CA ALA A 263 1.67 -19.38 0.80
C ALA A 263 2.81 -18.50 1.27
N GLU A 264 4.03 -18.74 0.80
CA GLU A 264 5.17 -17.85 1.05
C GLU A 264 4.96 -16.49 0.38
N ALA A 265 4.40 -16.45 -0.83
CA ALA A 265 4.06 -15.20 -1.51
C ALA A 265 3.06 -14.39 -0.68
N LEU A 266 2.00 -15.01 -0.18
CA LEU A 266 1.04 -14.34 0.71
C LEU A 266 1.71 -13.81 1.98
N ASP A 267 2.58 -14.61 2.63
CA ASP A 267 3.31 -14.18 3.83
C ASP A 267 4.27 -13.00 3.55
N GLN A 268 4.98 -13.02 2.42
CA GLN A 268 5.83 -11.90 2.02
C GLN A 268 5.02 -10.65 1.63
N MET A 269 3.79 -10.78 1.13
CA MET A 269 2.89 -9.64 0.93
C MET A 269 2.45 -9.03 2.27
N VAL A 270 2.31 -9.85 3.32
CA VAL A 270 2.11 -9.35 4.70
C VAL A 270 3.34 -8.60 5.22
N ASP A 271 4.55 -9.02 4.85
CA ASP A 271 5.78 -8.26 5.16
C ASP A 271 5.79 -6.90 4.47
N VAL A 272 5.36 -6.82 3.20
CA VAL A 272 5.20 -5.55 2.46
C VAL A 272 4.23 -4.62 3.19
N ALA A 273 3.03 -5.10 3.50
CA ALA A 273 2.01 -4.32 4.21
C ALA A 273 2.51 -3.86 5.59
N THR A 274 3.22 -4.74 6.31
CA THR A 274 3.78 -4.44 7.63
C THR A 274 4.83 -3.34 7.57
N ALA A 275 5.74 -3.38 6.58
CA ALA A 275 6.73 -2.32 6.37
C ALA A 275 6.06 -0.99 5.98
N ALA A 276 5.09 -1.02 5.06
CA ALA A 276 4.37 0.16 4.60
C ALA A 276 3.57 0.85 5.71
N VAL A 277 2.84 0.08 6.54
CA VAL A 277 2.10 0.62 7.69
C VAL A 277 3.05 1.19 8.75
N THR A 278 4.19 0.53 8.97
CA THR A 278 5.23 1.03 9.89
C THR A 278 5.79 2.37 9.42
N GLN A 279 6.10 2.51 8.12
CA GLN A 279 6.58 3.77 7.57
C GLN A 279 5.51 4.86 7.62
N THR A 280 4.27 4.57 7.25
CA THR A 280 3.18 5.55 7.34
C THR A 280 2.94 5.99 8.79
N THR A 281 3.05 5.07 9.74
CA THR A 281 2.94 5.40 11.16
C THR A 281 4.06 6.36 11.56
N ARG A 282 5.31 6.09 11.18
CA ARG A 282 6.45 6.99 11.42
C ARG A 282 6.18 8.40 10.87
N GLU A 283 5.84 8.49 9.59
CA GLU A 283 5.55 9.76 8.89
C GLU A 283 4.45 10.57 9.57
N VAL A 284 3.34 9.93 9.94
CA VAL A 284 2.23 10.61 10.61
C VAL A 284 2.63 11.06 12.02
N CYS A 285 3.39 10.24 12.76
CA CYS A 285 3.86 10.59 14.09
C CYS A 285 4.84 11.78 14.06
N GLU A 286 5.73 11.83 13.07
CA GLU A 286 6.68 12.94 12.87
C GLU A 286 5.96 14.25 12.53
N ARG A 287 4.92 14.20 11.68
CA ARG A 287 4.13 15.40 11.31
C ARG A 287 3.34 15.99 12.48
N VAL A 288 2.84 15.14 13.37
CA VAL A 288 1.97 15.55 14.49
C VAL A 288 2.81 15.91 15.75
N GLY A 289 4.13 15.71 15.71
CA GLY A 289 5.03 16.15 16.78
C GLY A 289 4.77 15.49 18.13
N GLY A 290 4.35 14.23 18.13
CA GLY A 290 4.17 13.44 19.36
C GLY A 290 2.71 13.23 19.79
N GLN A 291 1.78 14.11 19.41
CA GLN A 291 0.40 14.14 19.95
C GLN A 291 -0.62 13.38 19.08
N ILE A 292 -0.36 12.09 18.84
CA ILE A 292 -1.16 11.24 17.95
C ILE A 292 -2.62 11.16 18.42
N GLY A 293 -2.87 11.11 19.73
CA GLY A 293 -4.22 11.13 20.29
C GLY A 293 -5.04 12.34 19.82
N GLN A 294 -4.41 13.51 19.66
CA GLN A 294 -5.07 14.69 19.09
C GLN A 294 -5.30 14.55 17.60
N ALA A 295 -4.36 13.97 16.84
CA ALA A 295 -4.56 13.75 15.41
C ALA A 295 -5.72 12.79 15.11
N ILE A 296 -5.84 11.72 15.90
CA ILE A 296 -6.97 10.77 15.79
C ILE A 296 -8.27 11.46 16.23
N ALA A 297 -8.28 12.15 17.38
CA ALA A 297 -9.46 12.83 17.91
C ALA A 297 -9.97 13.97 17.01
N LEU A 298 -9.05 14.72 16.39
CA LEU A 298 -9.35 15.80 15.44
C LEU A 298 -9.64 15.29 14.02
N LYS A 299 -9.66 13.96 13.80
CA LYS A 299 -9.86 13.34 12.48
C LYS A 299 -8.95 13.94 11.43
N VAL A 300 -7.64 14.00 11.71
CA VAL A 300 -6.65 14.52 10.77
C VAL A 300 -6.88 13.88 9.39
N PRO A 301 -7.12 14.68 8.33
CA PRO A 301 -7.64 14.16 7.07
C PRO A 301 -6.75 13.07 6.45
N VAL A 302 -5.42 13.19 6.66
CA VAL A 302 -4.42 12.22 6.22
C VAL A 302 -4.77 10.80 6.63
N VAL A 303 -5.16 10.60 7.89
CA VAL A 303 -5.45 9.27 8.43
C VAL A 303 -6.63 8.62 7.72
N GLY A 304 -7.71 9.38 7.47
CA GLY A 304 -8.89 8.87 6.77
C GLY A 304 -8.61 8.46 5.32
N ALA A 305 -7.69 9.15 4.64
CA ALA A 305 -7.35 8.85 3.26
C ALA A 305 -6.63 7.51 3.08
N PHE A 306 -5.78 7.09 4.03
CA PHE A 306 -5.12 5.78 3.96
C PHE A 306 -6.10 4.62 4.13
N LEU A 307 -7.25 4.84 4.76
CA LEU A 307 -8.26 3.80 5.04
C LEU A 307 -9.35 3.69 3.98
N ALA A 308 -9.42 4.65 3.06
CA ALA A 308 -10.50 4.70 2.10
C ALA A 308 -10.39 3.50 1.13
N PRO A 309 -11.50 2.81 0.77
CA PRO A 309 -11.48 1.71 -0.21
C PRO A 309 -10.84 2.07 -1.56
N VAL A 310 -10.84 3.36 -1.92
CA VAL A 310 -10.18 3.87 -3.12
C VAL A 310 -8.65 3.71 -3.06
N ALA A 311 -8.05 3.67 -1.86
CA ALA A 311 -6.61 3.62 -1.68
C ALA A 311 -6.01 2.29 -2.19
N SER A 312 -6.61 1.15 -1.81
CA SER A 312 -6.17 -0.16 -2.28
C SER A 312 -6.31 -0.32 -3.80
N GLN A 313 -7.37 0.25 -4.38
CA GLN A 313 -7.58 0.24 -5.83
C GLN A 313 -6.47 1.02 -6.56
N VAL A 314 -6.02 2.14 -6.02
CA VAL A 314 -4.90 2.90 -6.63
C VAL A 314 -3.60 2.09 -6.60
N GLY A 315 -3.30 1.41 -5.50
CA GLY A 315 -2.15 0.49 -5.44
C GLY A 315 -2.23 -0.62 -6.48
N GLU A 316 -3.40 -1.25 -6.62
CA GLU A 316 -3.67 -2.28 -7.64
C GLU A 316 -3.44 -1.75 -9.06
N MET A 317 -3.98 -0.57 -9.38
CA MET A 317 -3.79 0.07 -10.68
C MET A 317 -2.31 0.33 -10.99
N VAL A 318 -1.54 0.77 -10.01
CA VAL A 318 -0.10 1.02 -10.17
C VAL A 318 0.65 -0.31 -10.39
N GLY A 319 0.34 -1.35 -9.62
CA GLY A 319 0.90 -2.70 -9.83
C GLY A 319 0.55 -3.27 -11.20
N THR A 320 -0.69 -3.06 -11.66
CA THR A 320 -1.16 -3.39 -13.02
C THR A 320 -0.36 -2.68 -14.08
N ALA A 321 -0.16 -1.38 -13.94
CA ALA A 321 0.60 -0.61 -14.92
C ALA A 321 2.02 -1.17 -15.08
N VAL A 322 2.71 -1.51 -13.98
CA VAL A 322 4.06 -2.12 -14.07
C VAL A 322 4.02 -3.49 -14.75
N GLY A 323 3.04 -4.34 -14.40
CA GLY A 323 2.84 -5.64 -15.06
C GLY A 323 2.60 -5.53 -16.56
N VAL A 324 1.81 -4.54 -16.97
CA VAL A 324 1.52 -4.28 -18.38
C VAL A 324 2.74 -3.72 -19.11
N VAL A 325 3.50 -2.82 -18.48
CA VAL A 325 4.76 -2.28 -19.04
C VAL A 325 5.81 -3.36 -19.21
N ALA A 326 5.92 -4.31 -18.28
CA ALA A 326 6.82 -5.46 -18.39
C ALA A 326 6.42 -6.44 -19.50
N GLY A 327 5.21 -6.30 -20.04
CA GLY A 327 4.72 -7.05 -21.20
C GLY A 327 3.82 -8.22 -20.84
N SER A 328 3.22 -8.82 -21.88
CA SER A 328 2.17 -9.82 -21.76
C SER A 328 2.59 -11.08 -21.01
N VAL A 329 3.88 -11.48 -21.08
CA VAL A 329 4.41 -12.64 -20.36
C VAL A 329 4.40 -12.38 -18.85
N ALA A 330 4.94 -11.23 -18.42
CA ALA A 330 4.96 -10.85 -17.01
C ALA A 330 3.52 -10.65 -16.47
N GLY A 331 2.66 -9.97 -17.24
CA GLY A 331 1.24 -9.81 -16.88
C GLY A 331 0.49 -11.14 -16.76
N ALA A 332 0.72 -12.09 -17.66
CA ALA A 332 0.13 -13.44 -17.58
C ALA A 332 0.63 -14.22 -16.35
N ALA A 333 1.91 -14.08 -16.01
CA ALA A 333 2.46 -14.67 -14.79
C ALA A 333 1.85 -14.04 -13.53
N ILE A 334 1.71 -12.71 -13.45
CA ILE A 334 1.03 -12.04 -12.33
C ILE A 334 -0.40 -12.55 -12.19
N LYS A 335 -1.16 -12.62 -13.29
CA LYS A 335 -2.53 -13.15 -13.28
C LYS A 335 -2.59 -14.58 -12.72
N LYS A 336 -1.71 -15.46 -13.19
CA LYS A 336 -1.60 -16.83 -12.65
C LYS A 336 -1.21 -16.82 -11.16
N GLY A 337 -0.34 -15.91 -10.76
CA GLY A 337 0.04 -15.62 -9.38
C GLY A 337 -1.18 -15.32 -8.50
N VAL A 338 -2.00 -14.37 -8.93
CA VAL A 338 -3.27 -14.03 -8.27
C VAL A 338 -4.12 -15.30 -8.11
N GLU A 339 -4.36 -16.06 -9.19
CA GLU A 339 -5.18 -17.28 -9.14
C GLU A 339 -4.68 -18.32 -8.12
N VAL A 340 -3.36 -18.52 -8.01
CA VAL A 340 -2.80 -19.51 -7.05
C VAL A 340 -2.78 -18.99 -5.62
N VAL A 341 -2.49 -17.70 -5.41
CA VAL A 341 -2.45 -17.10 -4.07
C VAL A 341 -3.88 -16.88 -3.53
N THR A 342 -4.86 -16.54 -4.36
CA THR A 342 -6.29 -16.45 -3.97
C THR A 342 -6.78 -17.73 -3.30
N LYS A 343 -6.33 -18.91 -3.73
CA LYS A 343 -6.69 -20.20 -3.09
C LYS A 343 -6.17 -20.31 -1.66
N VAL A 344 -4.98 -19.79 -1.39
CA VAL A 344 -4.40 -19.75 -0.04
C VAL A 344 -5.11 -18.68 0.78
N ALA A 345 -5.25 -17.47 0.23
CA ALA A 345 -5.92 -16.35 0.88
C ALA A 345 -7.36 -16.68 1.29
N THR A 346 -8.13 -17.35 0.44
CA THR A 346 -9.50 -17.81 0.76
C THR A 346 -9.51 -18.71 2.00
N LYS A 347 -8.52 -19.60 2.16
CA LYS A 347 -8.41 -20.44 3.36
C LYS A 347 -8.12 -19.61 4.61
N VAL A 348 -7.22 -18.63 4.52
CA VAL A 348 -6.90 -17.70 5.61
C VAL A 348 -8.15 -16.94 6.04
N VAL A 349 -8.83 -16.27 5.10
CA VAL A 349 -10.08 -15.52 5.37
C VAL A 349 -11.10 -16.43 6.04
N SER A 350 -11.39 -17.61 5.45
CA SER A 350 -12.38 -18.53 6.00
C SER A 350 -12.01 -19.09 7.39
N GLY A 351 -10.71 -19.28 7.65
CA GLY A 351 -10.21 -19.74 8.94
C GLY A 351 -10.44 -18.73 10.04
N VAL A 352 -10.14 -17.45 9.76
CA VAL A 352 -10.38 -16.34 10.68
C VAL A 352 -11.89 -16.17 10.94
N THR A 353 -12.73 -16.22 9.91
CA THR A 353 -14.20 -16.11 10.08
C THR A 353 -14.77 -17.24 10.95
N LYS A 354 -14.32 -18.48 10.75
CA LYS A 354 -14.78 -19.64 11.54
C LYS A 354 -14.34 -19.56 13.00
N ALA A 355 -13.14 -19.04 13.26
CA ALA A 355 -12.67 -18.83 14.62
C ALA A 355 -13.53 -17.79 15.36
N ALA A 356 -13.86 -16.67 14.71
CA ALA A 356 -14.75 -15.66 15.26
C ALA A 356 -16.17 -16.20 15.54
N GLN A 357 -16.73 -17.00 14.62
CA GLN A 357 -18.05 -17.63 14.81
C GLN A 357 -18.08 -18.62 15.99
N LYS A 358 -17.01 -19.40 16.20
CA LYS A 358 -16.93 -20.31 17.36
C LYS A 358 -16.93 -19.58 18.69
N VAL A 359 -16.19 -18.49 18.80
CA VAL A 359 -16.16 -17.65 20.03
C VAL A 359 -17.53 -17.02 20.27
N ALA A 360 -18.19 -16.49 19.23
CA ALA A 360 -19.53 -15.94 19.34
C ALA A 360 -20.56 -16.99 19.78
N SER A 361 -20.48 -18.21 19.22
CA SER A 361 -21.38 -19.30 19.62
C SER A 361 -21.23 -19.69 21.09
N LEU A 362 -19.99 -19.76 21.61
CA LEU A 362 -19.72 -20.08 23.01
C LEU A 362 -20.25 -19.00 23.97
N LEU A 363 -20.15 -17.72 23.60
CA LEU A 363 -20.70 -16.62 24.39
C LEU A 363 -22.24 -16.58 24.35
N SER A 364 -22.85 -16.95 23.22
CA SER A 364 -24.32 -17.04 23.10
C SER A 364 -24.92 -18.19 23.94
N PHE A 365 -24.18 -19.29 24.14
CA PHE A 365 -24.60 -20.37 25.06
C PHE A 365 -24.36 -20.03 26.54
N GLY A 366 -23.39 -19.15 26.84
CA GLY A 366 -23.12 -18.70 28.22
C GLY A 366 -24.06 -17.61 28.75
N LEU A 367 -24.84 -16.94 27.90
CA LEU A 367 -25.88 -15.97 28.31
C LEU A 367 -27.28 -16.61 28.48
N LEU A 368 -27.40 -17.91 28.25
CA LEU A 368 -28.64 -18.70 28.38
C LEU A 368 -28.55 -19.79 29.46
N ALA A 369 -27.45 -19.81 30.24
CA ALA A 369 -27.26 -20.63 31.43
C ALA A 369 -27.10 -19.72 32.64
#